data_AF-A0A6M8VZ64-F1
#
_entry.id   AF-A0A6M8VZ64-F1
#
_cell.length_a   1.000
_cell.length_b   1.000
_cell.length_c   1.000
_cell.angle_alpha   90.00
_cell.angle_beta   90.00
_cell.angle_gamma   90.00
#
_symmetry.space_group_name_H-M   'P 1'
#
loop_
_entity.id
_entity.type
_entity.pdbx_description
1 polymer ?
#
loop_
_entity_poly.entity_id
_entity_poly.type
_entity_poly.pdbx_seq_one_letter_code
_entity_poly.pdbx_strand_id
1 'polypeptide(L)'
;MARSKLEKGILAGLFAATIGVAGVNLVGLEDQDGARAALQNDGRFTQIDVGGRDSFSCGKGDLYRTHFTALNQNNKKVEGTVCAGIFKGSTIRLD
;
A
#
# COMPACT_ATOMS: atom_id res chain seq x y z
N MET A 1 20.40 -34.87 35.14
CA MET A 1 19.95 -33.46 35.34
C MET A 1 20.43 -32.48 34.27
N ALA A 2 21.01 -32.93 33.14
CA ALA A 2 21.55 -32.06 32.08
C ALA A 2 20.68 -31.98 30.79
N ARG A 3 19.63 -32.81 30.68
CA ARG A 3 18.80 -32.90 29.45
C ARG A 3 17.73 -31.80 29.34
N SER A 4 17.23 -31.26 30.45
CA SER A 4 16.11 -30.28 30.42
C SER A 4 16.54 -28.83 30.10
N LYS A 5 17.84 -28.50 30.15
CA LYS A 5 18.35 -27.18 29.72
C LYS A 5 18.52 -27.09 28.20
N LEU A 6 18.76 -28.22 27.52
CA LEU A 6 18.97 -28.25 26.07
C LEU A 6 17.67 -28.09 25.29
N GLU A 7 16.55 -28.65 25.77
CA GLU A 7 15.22 -28.45 25.17
C GLU A 7 14.73 -27.01 25.29
N LYS A 8 15.05 -26.33 26.41
CA LYS A 8 14.70 -24.91 26.61
C LYS A 8 15.53 -23.96 25.72
N GLY A 9 16.77 -24.34 25.38
CA GLY A 9 17.62 -23.58 24.46
C GLY A 9 17.17 -23.69 23.00
N ILE A 10 16.67 -24.86 22.59
CA ILE A 10 16.17 -25.07 21.22
C ILE A 10 14.77 -24.47 21.04
N LEU A 11 13.91 -24.49 22.08
CA LEU A 11 12.65 -23.73 22.03
C LEU A 11 12.88 -22.22 22.00
N ALA A 12 13.91 -21.70 22.67
CA ALA A 12 14.24 -20.26 22.60
C ALA A 12 14.85 -19.83 21.26
N GLY A 13 15.51 -20.75 20.53
CA GLY A 13 16.15 -20.46 19.24
C GLY A 13 15.21 -20.47 18.03
N LEU A 14 14.02 -21.07 18.15
CA LEU A 14 13.04 -21.16 17.06
C LEU A 14 11.91 -20.12 17.14
N PHE A 15 11.94 -19.21 18.12
CA PHE A 15 11.04 -18.04 18.15
C PHE A 15 11.55 -16.84 17.35
N ALA A 16 12.70 -16.95 16.67
CA ALA A 16 13.25 -15.86 15.86
C ALA A 16 12.82 -15.91 14.37
N ALA A 17 12.06 -16.91 13.93
CA ALA A 17 11.72 -17.09 12.51
C ALA A 17 10.24 -17.42 12.24
N THR A 18 9.34 -17.01 13.14
CA THR A 18 7.90 -16.97 12.85
C THR A 18 7.35 -15.58 13.11
N ILE A 19 7.91 -14.57 12.44
CA ILE A 19 7.09 -13.41 12.04
C ILE A 19 6.14 -13.97 10.98
N GLY A 20 5.09 -14.64 11.47
CA GLY A 20 4.00 -15.15 10.65
C GLY A 20 3.40 -13.98 9.88
N VAL A 21 3.47 -14.10 8.57
CA VAL A 21 2.99 -13.15 7.58
C VAL A 21 1.46 -12.98 7.72
N ALA A 22 1.05 -12.13 8.65
CA ALA A 22 -0.31 -11.62 8.79
C ALA A 22 -0.17 -10.30 9.58
N GLY A 23 -0.10 -9.14 8.94
CA GLY A 23 -0.90 -8.70 7.82
C GLY A 23 -1.45 -7.34 8.19
N VAL A 24 -0.56 -6.37 8.37
CA VAL A 24 -0.94 -4.96 8.45
C VAL A 24 0.05 -4.16 7.63
N ASN A 25 -0.28 -3.95 6.34
CA ASN A 25 0.27 -2.85 5.56
C ASN A 25 -0.29 -1.54 6.16
N LEU A 26 0.21 -1.14 7.34
CA LEU A 26 -0.08 0.19 7.92
C LEU A 26 0.52 1.30 7.06
N VAL A 27 1.60 0.96 6.36
CA VAL A 27 2.24 1.75 5.32
C VAL A 27 1.94 1.04 4.02
N GLY A 28 0.94 1.50 3.27
CA GLY A 28 0.77 1.03 1.89
C GLY A 28 2.07 1.21 1.10
N LEU A 29 2.29 0.35 0.12
CA LEU A 29 3.38 0.55 -0.84
C LEU A 29 3.06 1.75 -1.73
N GLU A 30 4.08 2.41 -2.21
CA GLU A 30 3.95 3.46 -3.22
C GLU A 30 4.25 2.85 -4.59
N ASP A 31 3.38 3.12 -5.56
CA ASP A 31 3.61 2.83 -6.98
C ASP A 31 3.24 4.06 -7.78
N GLN A 32 4.23 4.92 -8.05
CA GLN A 32 4.03 6.17 -8.77
C GLN A 32 3.71 5.93 -10.25
N ASP A 33 4.37 4.95 -10.88
CA ASP A 33 4.20 4.68 -12.31
C ASP A 33 2.82 4.06 -12.56
N GLY A 34 2.41 3.08 -11.76
CA GLY A 34 1.07 2.49 -11.85
C GLY A 34 -0.03 3.49 -11.54
N ALA A 35 0.18 4.38 -10.57
CA ALA A 35 -0.78 5.45 -10.28
C ALA A 35 -0.88 6.48 -11.40
N ARG A 36 0.25 6.93 -11.97
CA ARG A 36 0.26 7.83 -13.14
C ARG A 36 -0.45 7.21 -14.33
N ALA A 37 -0.15 5.94 -14.63
CA ALA A 37 -0.81 5.22 -15.72
C ALA A 37 -2.33 5.09 -15.49
N ALA A 38 -2.76 4.78 -14.27
CA ALA A 38 -4.18 4.70 -13.94
C ALA A 38 -4.91 6.04 -14.12
N LEU A 39 -4.32 7.13 -13.64
CA LEU A 39 -4.87 8.48 -13.76
C LEU A 39 -4.93 8.96 -15.22
N GLN A 40 -3.90 8.64 -16.02
CA GLN A 40 -3.86 8.96 -17.45
C GLN A 40 -4.89 8.15 -18.25
N ASN A 41 -5.02 6.86 -17.96
CA ASN A 41 -5.99 5.99 -18.63
C ASN A 41 -7.45 6.35 -18.30
N ASP A 42 -7.71 6.87 -17.09
CA ASP A 42 -9.03 7.38 -16.71
C ASP A 42 -9.42 8.65 -17.48
N GLY A 43 -8.45 9.51 -17.82
CA GLY A 43 -8.63 10.63 -18.74
C GLY A 43 -9.41 11.83 -18.19
N ARG A 44 -9.88 11.81 -16.93
CA ARG A 44 -10.63 12.93 -16.31
C ARG A 44 -9.73 13.94 -15.58
N PHE A 45 -8.43 13.65 -15.48
CA PHE A 45 -7.46 14.43 -14.70
C PHE A 45 -6.34 14.97 -15.58
N THR A 46 -5.88 16.19 -15.29
CA THR A 46 -4.74 16.85 -15.94
C THR A 46 -3.80 17.44 -14.89
N GLN A 47 -2.58 17.84 -15.28
CA GLN A 47 -1.55 18.32 -14.34
C GLN A 47 -1.34 17.34 -13.16
N ILE A 48 -1.19 16.06 -13.50
CA ILE A 48 -1.09 14.96 -12.54
C ILE A 48 0.26 15.00 -11.84
N ASP A 49 0.24 15.26 -10.55
CA ASP A 49 1.36 15.08 -9.63
C ASP A 49 1.08 13.86 -8.74
N VAL A 50 2.05 12.96 -8.65
CA VAL A 50 1.91 11.69 -7.92
C VAL A 50 3.06 11.59 -6.96
N GLY A 51 2.76 11.31 -5.70
CA GLY A 51 3.77 11.15 -4.67
C GLY A 51 3.17 11.06 -3.28
N GLY A 52 3.94 10.47 -2.39
CA GLY A 52 3.52 10.23 -1.02
C GLY A 52 2.61 9.00 -0.91
N ARG A 53 2.30 8.67 0.35
CA ARG A 53 1.53 7.48 0.70
C ARG A 53 0.41 7.85 1.64
N ASP A 54 -0.79 7.43 1.28
CA ASP A 54 -1.92 7.46 2.20
C ASP A 54 -2.03 6.16 2.97
N SER A 55 -2.27 6.26 4.27
CA SER A 55 -2.36 5.11 5.17
C SER A 55 -3.80 4.62 5.37
N PHE A 56 -4.82 5.44 5.09
CA PHE A 56 -6.21 5.13 5.44
C PHE A 56 -7.24 5.18 4.28
N SER A 57 -6.85 5.61 3.08
CA SER A 57 -7.81 5.87 1.99
C SER A 57 -8.24 4.61 1.21
N CYS A 58 -7.50 3.49 1.29
CA CYS A 58 -7.74 2.27 0.51
C CYS A 58 -8.27 1.07 1.31
N GLY A 59 -9.00 0.18 0.63
CA GLY A 59 -9.73 -0.93 1.24
C GLY A 59 -8.86 -2.17 1.54
N LYS A 60 -9.52 -3.22 2.04
CA LYS A 60 -8.85 -4.48 2.38
C LYS A 60 -8.33 -5.19 1.12
N GLY A 61 -7.02 -5.45 1.09
CA GLY A 61 -6.35 -6.12 -0.02
C GLY A 61 -5.85 -5.17 -1.12
N ASP A 62 -5.85 -3.87 -0.87
CA ASP A 62 -5.10 -2.90 -1.66
C ASP A 62 -3.72 -2.74 -1.00
N LEU A 63 -2.68 -3.02 -1.78
CA LEU A 63 -1.29 -2.98 -1.33
C LEU A 63 -0.64 -1.64 -1.65
N TYR A 64 -0.95 -1.10 -2.82
CA TYR A 64 -0.46 0.19 -3.28
C TYR A 64 -1.45 1.29 -2.92
N ARG A 65 -0.90 2.38 -2.36
CA ARG A 65 -1.63 3.55 -1.87
C ARG A 65 -0.85 4.80 -2.23
N THR A 66 -0.92 5.19 -3.49
CA THR A 66 -0.15 6.32 -4.00
C THR A 66 -1.02 7.57 -4.00
N HIS A 67 -0.62 8.58 -3.25
CA HIS A 67 -1.32 9.86 -3.22
C HIS A 67 -1.08 10.64 -4.53
N PHE A 68 -2.05 11.45 -4.94
CA PHE A 68 -1.93 12.30 -6.12
C PHE A 68 -2.65 13.63 -5.92
N THR A 69 -2.20 14.64 -6.66
CA THR A 69 -2.96 15.87 -6.90
C THR A 69 -3.10 16.10 -8.40
N ALA A 70 -4.23 16.64 -8.83
CA ALA A 70 -4.50 16.93 -10.23
C ALA A 70 -5.52 18.05 -10.39
N LEU A 71 -5.74 18.49 -11.63
CA LEU A 71 -6.91 19.26 -12.02
C LEU A 71 -7.98 18.35 -12.62
N ASN A 72 -9.23 18.52 -12.19
CA ASN A 72 -10.37 17.87 -12.84
C ASN A 72 -10.79 18.59 -14.12
N GLN A 73 -11.81 18.07 -14.80
CA GLN A 73 -12.38 18.63 -16.03
C GLN A 73 -12.88 20.09 -15.90
N ASN A 74 -13.12 20.56 -14.67
CA ASN A 74 -13.55 21.93 -14.37
C ASN A 74 -12.37 22.83 -13.95
N ASN A 75 -11.12 22.41 -14.18
CA ASN A 75 -9.91 23.08 -13.73
C ASN A 75 -9.82 23.29 -12.20
N LYS A 76 -10.56 22.51 -11.41
CA LYS A 76 -10.44 22.55 -9.95
C LYS A 76 -9.35 21.58 -9.51
N LYS A 77 -8.50 22.05 -8.59
CA LYS A 77 -7.52 21.20 -7.92
C LYS A 77 -8.26 20.17 -7.07
N VAL A 78 -7.88 18.91 -7.22
CA VAL A 78 -8.37 17.76 -6.47
C VAL A 78 -7.19 16.94 -5.99
N GLU A 79 -7.38 16.26 -4.88
CA GLU A 79 -6.42 15.33 -4.29
C GLU A 79 -7.11 14.01 -4.00
N GLY A 80 -6.30 12.97 -3.83
CA GLY A 80 -6.82 11.63 -3.64
C GLY A 80 -5.72 10.58 -3.60
N THR A 81 -6.16 9.33 -3.58
CA THR A 81 -5.29 8.16 -3.57
C THR A 81 -5.66 7.21 -4.70
N VAL A 82 -4.64 6.71 -5.41
CA VAL A 82 -4.79 5.55 -6.28
C VAL A 82 -4.52 4.28 -5.47
N CYS A 83 -5.56 3.47 -5.32
CA CYS A 83 -5.53 2.19 -4.63
C CYS A 83 -5.34 1.06 -5.64
N ALA A 84 -4.33 0.21 -5.47
CA ALA A 84 -4.15 -0.98 -6.32
C ALA A 84 -3.71 -2.21 -5.49
N GLY A 85 -4.04 -3.40 -5.99
CA GLY A 85 -3.59 -4.67 -5.42
C GLY A 85 -2.73 -5.45 -6.42
N ILE A 86 -1.90 -6.38 -5.97
CA ILE A 86 -1.01 -7.17 -6.86
C ILE A 86 -1.77 -7.88 -8.00
N PHE A 87 -3.01 -8.30 -7.76
CA PHE A 87 -3.87 -8.97 -8.75
C PHE A 87 -5.17 -8.21 -9.03
N LYS A 88 -5.27 -6.94 -8.60
CA LYS A 88 -6.49 -6.13 -8.74
C LYS A 88 -6.20 -4.93 -9.65
N GLY A 89 -7.23 -4.46 -10.35
CA GLY A 89 -7.14 -3.17 -11.05
C GLY A 89 -6.97 -1.99 -10.09
N SER A 90 -6.65 -0.83 -10.66
CA SER A 90 -6.50 0.42 -9.90
C SER A 90 -7.84 1.11 -9.68
N THR A 91 -8.05 1.67 -8.48
CA THR A 91 -9.21 2.49 -8.13
C THR A 91 -8.73 3.89 -7.74
N ILE A 92 -9.28 4.91 -8.39
CA ILE A 92 -9.03 6.31 -8.04
C ILE A 92 -10.05 6.73 -6.99
N ARG A 93 -9.59 7.12 -5.80
CA ARG A 93 -10.41 7.68 -4.72
C ARG A 93 -10.04 9.14 -4.51
N LEU A 94 -11.03 10.01 -4.53
CA LEU A 94 -10.87 11.42 -4.17
C LEU A 94 -11.15 11.58 -2.68
N ASP A 95 -10.44 12.50 -2.04
CA ASP A 95 -10.66 12.89 -0.63
C ASP A 95 -11.80 13.93 -0.48
#